data_AF-A0A844C6T2-F1
#
_entry.id   AF-A0A844C6T2-F1
#
_cell.length_a   1.000
_cell.length_b   1.000
_cell.length_c   1.000
_cell.angle_alpha   90.00
_cell.angle_beta   90.00
_cell.angle_gamma   90.00
#
_symmetry.space_group_name_H-M   'P 1'
#
loop_
_entity.id
_entity.type
_entity.pdbx_description
1 polymer ?
#
loop_
_entity_poly.entity_id
_entity_poly.type
_entity_poly.pdbx_seq_one_letter_code
_entity_poly.pdbx_strand_id
1 'polypeptide(L)' 'MKERYLKDSTSLNVIKAIGKILFYIILVILFFLAGIFIGYAVIGDGNFWEALNRDTWQHIVDFIS' A
#
# COMPACT_ATOMS: atom_id res chain seq x y z
N MET A 1 -21.02 15.21 -34.13
CA MET A 1 -21.00 15.95 -32.85
C MET A 1 -21.26 15.05 -31.64
N LYS A 2 -22.26 14.15 -31.68
CA LYS A 2 -22.64 13.22 -30.59
C LYS A 2 -21.57 12.17 -30.22
N GLU A 3 -20.86 11.64 -31.21
CA GLU A 3 -19.72 10.71 -31.06
C GLU A 3 -18.61 11.25 -30.12
N ARG A 4 -18.31 12.55 -30.21
CA ARG A 4 -17.27 13.21 -29.41
C ARG A 4 -17.70 13.33 -27.94
N TYR A 5 -18.98 13.66 -27.70
CA TYR A 5 -19.58 13.70 -26.37
C TYR A 5 -19.57 12.35 -25.64
N LEU A 6 -19.84 11.26 -26.36
CA LEU A 6 -19.81 9.91 -25.78
C LEU A 6 -18.37 9.50 -25.41
N LYS A 7 -17.39 9.79 -26.27
CA LYS A 7 -15.98 9.48 -26.04
C LYS A 7 -15.36 10.31 -24.90
N ASP A 8 -15.73 11.59 -24.78
CA ASP A 8 -15.27 12.46 -23.69
C ASP A 8 -15.85 12.02 -22.35
N SER A 9 -17.12 11.59 -22.31
CA SER A 9 -17.76 11.04 -21.11
C SER A 9 -17.12 9.72 -20.64
N THR A 10 -16.86 8.78 -21.57
CA THR A 10 -16.25 7.49 -21.22
C THR A 10 -14.80 7.64 -20.78
N SER A 11 -14.00 8.49 -21.44
CA SER A 11 -12.59 8.69 -21.10
C SER A 11 -12.38 9.32 -19.73
N LEU A 12 -13.20 10.31 -19.36
CA LEU A 12 -13.20 10.91 -18.02
C LEU A 12 -13.51 9.87 -16.94
N ASN A 13 -14.47 8.97 -17.18
CA ASN A 13 -14.82 7.91 -16.24
C ASN A 13 -13.69 6.89 -16.05
N VAL A 14 -12.99 6.53 -17.12
CA VAL A 14 -11.83 5.63 -17.06
C VAL A 14 -10.66 6.27 -16.31
N ILE A 15 -10.33 7.52 -16.60
CA ILE A 15 -9.27 8.26 -15.89
C ILE A 15 -9.62 8.38 -14.40
N LYS A 16 -10.88 8.69 -14.08
CA LYS A 16 -11.36 8.75 -12.69
C LYS A 16 -11.30 7.39 -11.99
N ALA A 17 -11.61 6.29 -12.69
CA ALA A 17 -11.50 4.95 -12.15
C ALA A 17 -10.05 4.57 -11.85
N ILE A 18 -9.13 4.82 -12.79
CA ILE A 18 -7.69 4.56 -12.61
C ILE A 18 -7.13 5.38 -11.44
N GLY A 19 -7.50 6.66 -11.34
CA GLY A 19 -7.09 7.52 -10.21
C GLY A 19 -7.57 6.98 -8.86
N LYS A 20 -8.81 6.49 -8.78
CA LYS A 20 -9.33 5.83 -7.57
C LYS A 20 -8.56 4.55 -7.23
N ILE A 21 -8.30 3.71 -8.23
CA ILE A 21 -7.55 2.45 -8.01
C ILE A 21 -6.16 2.76 -7.46
N LEU A 22 -5.45 3.71 -8.07
CA LEU A 22 -4.13 4.12 -7.60
C LEU A 22 -4.18 4.66 -6.17
N PHE A 23 -5.20 5.46 -5.84
CA PHE A 23 -5.42 5.97 -4.49
C PHE A 23 -5.64 4.84 -3.46
N TYR A 24 -6.45 3.84 -3.80
CA TYR A 24 -6.64 2.67 -2.93
C TYR A 24 -5.37 1.84 -2.77
N ILE A 25 -4.56 1.68 -3.81
CA ILE A 25 -3.27 0.99 -3.72
C ILE A 25 -2.36 1.70 -2.71
N ILE A 26 -2.28 3.03 -2.78
CA ILE A 26 -1.49 3.84 -1.84
C ILE A 26 -2.01 3.65 -0.41
N LEU A 27 -3.33 3.66 -0.21
CA LEU A 27 -3.92 3.42 1.11
C LEU A 27 -3.57 2.03 1.64
N VAL A 28 -3.65 0.98 0.81
CA VAL A 28 -3.30 -0.38 1.21
C VAL A 28 -1.85 -0.45 1.66
N ILE A 29 -0.92 0.15 0.91
CA ILE A 29 0.49 0.21 1.28
C ILE A 29 0.67 0.94 2.62
N LEU A 30 -0.02 2.07 2.81
CA LEU A 30 0.06 2.83 4.06
C LEU A 30 -0.44 2.03 5.26
N PHE A 31 -1.59 1.37 5.14
CA PHE A 31 -2.14 0.53 6.21
C PHE A 31 -1.27 -0.69 6.48
N PHE A 32 -0.66 -1.27 5.44
CA PHE A 32 0.27 -2.38 5.59
C PHE A 32 1.52 -1.97 6.37
N LEU A 33 2.14 -0.83 6.02
CA LEU A 33 3.27 -0.28 6.75
C LEU A 33 2.91 0.08 8.19
N ALA A 34 1.74 0.70 8.40
CA ALA A 34 1.23 0.97 9.74
C ALA A 34 1.05 -0.32 10.54
N GLY A 35 0.52 -1.38 9.93
CA GLY A 35 0.37 -2.70 10.56
C GLY A 35 1.72 -3.31 10.95
N ILE A 36 2.72 -3.26 10.08
CA ILE A 36 4.09 -3.71 10.38
C ILE A 36 4.65 -2.94 11.57
N PHE A 37 4.54 -1.60 11.56
CA PHE A 37 5.05 -0.76 12.63
C PHE A 37 4.35 -1.00 13.96
N ILE A 38 3.02 -1.15 13.97
CA ILE A 38 2.28 -1.45 15.19
C ILE A 38 2.66 -2.85 15.69
N GLY A 39 2.69 -3.86 14.81
CA GLY A 39 3.04 -5.22 15.20
C GLY A 39 4.45 -5.36 15.72
N TYR A 40 5.43 -4.73 15.06
CA TYR A 40 6.83 -4.84 15.45
C TYR A 40 7.16 -3.96 16.66
N ALA A 41 6.73 -2.70 16.67
CA ALA A 41 7.16 -1.74 17.68
C ALA A 41 6.25 -1.66 18.91
N VAL A 42 4.93 -1.80 18.74
CA VAL A 42 3.98 -1.68 19.85
C VAL A 42 3.73 -3.04 20.50
N ILE A 43 3.63 -4.11 19.71
CA ILE A 43 3.37 -5.47 20.23
C ILE A 43 4.68 -6.22 20.47
N GLY A 44 5.69 -6.04 19.61
CA GLY A 44 6.96 -6.75 19.66
C GLY A 44 8.11 -6.03 20.36
N ASP A 45 7.86 -4.88 21.00
CA ASP A 45 8.85 -4.03 21.69
C ASP A 45 10.07 -3.60 20.83
N GLY A 46 9.98 -3.73 19.51
CA GLY A 46 11.05 -3.36 18.57
C GLY A 46 11.06 -1.86 18.21
N ASN A 47 12.10 -1.40 17.53
CA ASN A 47 12.11 -0.03 17.02
C ASN A 47 11.33 0.08 15.70
N PHE A 48 10.57 1.16 15.50
CA PHE A 48 9.77 1.40 14.29
C PHE A 48 10.57 1.20 12.99
N TRP A 49 11.77 1.78 12.92
CA TRP A 49 12.59 1.74 11.71
C TRP A 49 13.24 0.37 11.44
N GLU A 50 13.45 -0.43 12.47
CA GLU A 50 14.05 -1.76 12.35
C GLU A 50 13.09 -2.74 11.66
N ALA A 51 11.78 -2.50 11.72
CA ALA A 51 10.78 -3.31 11.03
C ALA A 51 10.95 -3.34 9.50
N LEU A 52 11.62 -2.32 8.93
CA LEU A 52 11.94 -2.25 7.50
C LEU A 52 13.37 -2.70 7.18
N ASN A 53 14.18 -3.01 8.19
CA ASN A 53 15.53 -3.49 7.97
C ASN A 53 15.49 -4.97 7.53
N ARG A 54 16.24 -5.31 6.48
CA ARG A 54 16.36 -6.68 5.97
C ARG A 54 16.90 -7.63 7.03
N ASP A 55 17.83 -7.18 7.87
CA ASP A 55 18.43 -8.01 8.93
C ASP A 55 17.35 -8.51 9.91
N THR A 56 16.39 -7.66 10.28
CA THR A 56 15.25 -8.02 11.14
C THR A 56 14.42 -9.16 10.54
N TRP A 57 14.15 -9.11 9.24
CA TRP A 57 13.42 -10.18 8.55
C TRP A 57 14.24 -11.46 8.48
N GLN A 58 15.55 -11.35 8.28
CA GLN A 58 16.45 -12.51 8.34
C GLN A 58 16.40 -13.15 9.74
N HIS A 59 16.49 -12.34 10.81
CA HIS A 59 16.36 -12.82 12.19
C HIS A 59 15.01 -13.51 12.45
N ILE A 60 13.90 -12.99 11.93
CA ILE A 60 12.58 -13.62 12.06
C ILE A 60 12.53 -14.97 11.32
N VAL A 61 13.08 -15.03 10.10
CA VAL A 61 13.12 -16.28 9.31
C VAL A 61 14.02 -17.31 9.99
N ASP A 62 15.19 -16.90 10.48
CA ASP A 62 16.12 -17.75 11.21
C ASP A 62 15.51 -18.26 12.53
N PHE A 63 14.64 -17.48 13.18
CA PHE A 63 13.91 -17.90 14.38
C PHE A 63 12.83 -18.95 14.10
N ILE A 64 12.17 -18.88 12.94
CA ILE A 64 11.11 -19.83 12.56
C ILE A 64 11.70 -21.12 11.96
N SER A 65 12.87 -21.02 11.31
CA SER A 65 13.59 -22.15 10.71
C SER A 65 14.11 -23.14 11.74
#